data_AF-A0A951EDI2-F1
#
_entry.id   AF-A0A951EDI2-F1
#
_cell.length_a   1.000
_cell.length_b   1.000
_cell.length_c   1.000
_cell.angle_alpha   90.00
_cell.angle_beta   90.00
_cell.angle_gamma   90.00
#
_symmetry.space_group_name_H-M   'P 1'
#
loop_
_entity.id
_entity.type
_entity.pdbx_description
1 polymer ?
#
loop_
_entity_poly.entity_id
_entity_poly.type
_entity_poly.pdbx_seq_one_letter_code
_entity_poly.pdbx_strand_id
1 'polypeptide(L)' 'MTKTNSEAPSDRHEKARLLAEEALEHYAKGNKKKGDELADAAVKLDRSAVEEVVQDLDEDAGSDPGAAKRPAR' A
#
# COMPACT_ATOMS: atom_id res chain seq x y z
N MET A 1 27.49 -1.08 -24.99
CA MET A 1 26.09 -0.87 -24.53
C MET A 1 26.12 -0.26 -23.13
N THR A 2 25.95 1.05 -23.02
CA THR A 2 25.76 1.73 -21.72
C THR A 2 24.29 1.61 -21.33
N LYS A 3 23.97 0.67 -20.43
CA LYS A 3 22.67 0.60 -19.75
C LYS A 3 22.53 1.85 -18.88
N THR A 4 21.84 2.86 -19.38
CA THR A 4 21.29 3.93 -18.55
C THR A 4 20.23 3.29 -17.67
N ASN A 5 20.63 2.91 -16.45
CA ASN A 5 19.77 2.36 -15.42
C ASN A 5 18.92 3.47 -14.81
N SER A 6 18.05 4.06 -15.63
CA SER A 6 16.99 4.95 -15.19
C SER A 6 15.72 4.10 -15.24
N GLU A 7 15.45 3.36 -14.16
CA GLU A 7 14.08 2.85 -13.94
C GLU A 7 13.16 4.05 -14.09
N ALA A 8 12.20 3.98 -15.02
CA ALA A 8 11.32 5.09 -15.26
C ALA A 8 10.57 5.40 -13.96
N PRO A 9 10.19 6.66 -13.69
CA PRO A 9 9.42 6.99 -12.49
C PRO A 9 8.17 6.11 -12.34
N SER A 10 7.55 5.71 -13.47
CA SER A 10 6.45 4.74 -13.51
C SER A 10 6.79 3.35 -12.96
N ASP A 11 8.00 2.85 -13.19
CA ASP A 11 8.41 1.51 -12.72
C ASP A 11 8.66 1.49 -11.21
N ARG A 12 9.17 2.60 -10.67
CA ARG A 12 9.39 2.77 -9.23
C ARG A 12 8.07 2.88 -8.49
N HIS A 13 7.15 3.65 -9.05
CA HIS A 13 5.81 3.83 -8.49
C HIS A 13 5.06 2.49 -8.41
N GLU A 14 5.00 1.74 -9.51
CA GLU A 14 4.35 0.41 -9.53
C GLU A 14 4.98 -0.55 -8.52
N LYS A 15 6.31 -0.58 -8.42
CA LYS A 15 7.01 -1.42 -7.44
C LYS A 15 6.71 -1.01 -6.01
N ALA A 16 6.63 0.28 -5.72
CA ALA A 16 6.30 0.77 -4.40
C ALA A 16 4.85 0.40 -4.04
N ARG A 17 3.92 0.46 -5.00
CA ARG A 17 2.54 0.00 -4.82
C ARG A 17 2.48 -1.48 -4.46
N LEU A 18 3.14 -2.34 -5.24
CA LEU A 18 3.21 -3.78 -4.98
C LEU A 18 3.81 -4.12 -3.59
N LEU A 19 4.87 -3.40 -3.18
CA LEU A 19 5.46 -3.58 -1.85
C LEU A 19 4.50 -3.18 -0.73
N ALA A 20 3.71 -2.11 -0.92
CA ALA A 20 2.71 -1.68 0.04
C ALA A 20 1.53 -2.68 0.13
N GLU A 21 1.06 -3.20 -1.01
CA GLU A 21 0.04 -4.26 -1.05
C GLU A 21 0.53 -5.55 -0.35
N GLU A 22 1.77 -5.99 -0.61
CA GLU A 22 2.37 -7.16 0.05
C GLU A 22 2.53 -6.93 1.56
N ALA A 23 2.86 -5.70 1.99
CA ALA A 23 2.92 -5.34 3.40
C ALA A 23 1.55 -5.54 4.08
N LEU A 24 0.46 -5.10 3.45
CA LEU A 24 -0.91 -5.29 3.94
C LEU A 24 -1.27 -6.77 4.08
N GLU A 25 -0.89 -7.61 3.11
CA GLU A 25 -1.08 -9.06 3.25
C GLU A 25 -0.33 -9.64 4.45
N HIS A 26 0.90 -9.20 4.70
CA HIS A 26 1.68 -9.65 5.84
C HIS A 26 1.07 -9.20 7.17
N TYR A 27 0.53 -7.98 7.24
CA TYR A 27 -0.23 -7.51 8.39
C TYR A 27 -1.48 -8.36 8.62
N ALA A 28 -2.25 -8.68 7.57
CA ALA A 28 -3.43 -9.53 7.66
C ALA A 28 -3.10 -10.95 8.15
N LYS A 29 -1.93 -11.49 7.78
CA LYS A 29 -1.41 -12.79 8.24
C LYS A 29 -0.79 -12.73 9.66
N GLY A 30 -0.79 -11.57 10.32
CA GLY A 30 -0.21 -11.37 11.65
C GLY A 30 1.31 -11.22 11.67
N ASN A 31 1.97 -11.20 10.51
CA ASN A 31 3.42 -11.03 10.39
C ASN A 31 3.80 -9.54 10.33
N LYS A 32 3.64 -8.86 11.47
CA LYS A 32 3.85 -7.41 11.57
C LYS A 32 5.25 -6.97 11.15
N LYS A 33 6.28 -7.71 11.59
CA LYS A 33 7.67 -7.37 11.28
C LYS A 33 7.92 -7.33 9.77
N LYS A 34 7.40 -8.32 9.03
CA LYS A 34 7.59 -8.36 7.59
C LYS A 34 6.78 -7.27 6.88
N GLY A 35 5.58 -6.98 7.38
CA GLY A 35 4.79 -5.84 6.91
C GLY A 35 5.54 -4.52 7.05
N ASP A 36 6.12 -4.25 8.22
CA ASP A 36 6.88 -3.03 8.49
C ASP A 36 8.09 -2.90 7.56
N GLU A 37 8.85 -4.00 7.36
CA GLU A 37 10.00 -4.02 6.44
C GLU A 37 9.61 -3.66 5.00
N LEU A 38 8.47 -4.18 4.52
CA LEU A 38 7.99 -3.95 3.15
C LEU A 38 7.39 -2.54 3.00
N ALA A 39 6.63 -2.06 3.98
CA ALA A 39 6.07 -0.71 4.00
C ALA A 39 7.20 0.35 3.99
N ASP A 40 8.24 0.16 4.81
CA ASP A 40 9.42 1.03 4.81
C ASP A 40 10.15 1.02 3.46
N ALA A 41 10.23 -0.13 2.79
CA ALA A 41 10.84 -0.25 1.48
C ALA A 41 10.00 0.46 0.40
N ALA A 42 8.67 0.33 0.48
CA ALA A 42 7.74 1.02 -0.41
C ALA A 42 7.86 2.55 -0.29
N VAL A 43 7.83 3.09 0.93
CA VAL A 43 7.96 4.54 1.17
C VAL A 43 9.30 5.10 0.70
N LYS A 44 10.39 4.34 0.88
CA LYS A 44 11.73 4.75 0.38
C LYS A 44 11.80 4.73 -1.14
N LEU A 45 11.02 3.88 -1.79
CA LEU A 45 11.01 3.73 -3.24
C LEU A 45 10.15 4.81 -3.90
N ASP A 46 8.90 4.93 -3.45
CA ASP A 46 7.98 6.00 -3.83
C ASP A 46 6.86 6.14 -2.80
N ARG A 47 6.85 7.27 -2.09
CA ARG A 47 5.83 7.57 -1.08
C ARG A 47 4.44 7.79 -1.69
N SER A 48 4.34 8.39 -2.88
CA SER A 48 3.02 8.69 -3.45
C SER A 48 2.27 7.41 -3.83
N ALA A 49 2.99 6.37 -4.25
CA ALA A 49 2.40 5.05 -4.49
C ALA A 49 1.79 4.43 -3.22
N VAL A 50 2.42 4.63 -2.07
CA VAL A 50 1.88 4.17 -0.77
C VAL A 50 0.62 4.96 -0.39
N GLU A 51 0.62 6.26 -0.66
CA GLU A 51 -0.54 7.12 -0.41
C GLU A 51 -1.74 6.76 -1.30
N GLU A 52 -1.52 6.29 -2.53
CA GLU A 52 -2.57 5.74 -3.40
C GLU A 52 -3.17 4.46 -2.81
N VAL A 53 -2.36 3.49 -2.38
CA VAL A 53 -2.89 2.26 -1.75
C VAL A 53 -3.74 2.57 -0.51
N VAL A 54 -3.34 3.55 0.30
CA VAL A 54 -4.14 3.98 1.47
C VAL A 54 -5.45 4.62 1.02
N GLN A 55 -5.44 5.45 -0.01
CA GLN A 55 -6.67 6.04 -0.57
C GLN A 55 -7.59 4.96 -1.13
N ASP A 56 -7.06 3.98 -1.88
CA ASP A 56 -7.84 2.86 -2.42
C ASP A 56 -8.53 2.08 -1.28
N LEU A 57 -7.84 1.86 -0.16
CA LEU A 57 -8.43 1.23 1.02
C LEU A 57 -9.51 2.10 1.70
N ASP A 58 -9.29 3.41 1.79
CA ASP A 58 -10.27 4.34 2.38
C ASP A 58 -11.52 4.47 1.49
N GLU A 59 -11.37 4.43 0.17
CA GLU A 59 -12.47 4.43 -0.80
C GLU A 59 -13.27 3.12 -0.77
N ASP A 60 -12.60 1.97 -0.66
CA ASP A 60 -13.24 0.67 -0.45
C ASP A 60 -13.94 0.58 0.91
N ALA A 61 -13.34 1.12 1.97
CA ALA A 61 -13.92 1.15 3.32
C ALA A 61 -15.06 2.18 3.46
N GLY A 62 -15.05 3.25 2.65
CA GLY A 62 -16.03 4.34 2.65
C GLY A 62 -17.33 4.03 1.91
N SER A 63 -17.39 2.95 1.12
CA SER A 63 -18.57 2.57 0.33
C SER A 63 -19.60 1.72 1.08
N ASP A 64 -19.42 1.48 2.39
CA ASP A 64 -20.42 0.83 3.25
C ASP A 64 -21.18 1.87 4.11
N PRO A 65 -22.37 2.36 3.69
CA PRO A 65 -23.22 3.20 4.52
C PRO A 65 -23.80 2.48 5.76
N GLY A 66 -23.44 1.22 6.00
CA GLY A 66 -23.83 0.39 7.14
C GLY A 66 -22.82 0.35 8.30
N ALA A 67 -21.55 0.71 8.08
CA ALA A 67 -20.52 0.68 9.15
C ALA A 67 -20.79 1.67 10.31
N ALA A 68 -21.66 2.67 10.09
CA ALA A 68 -22.10 3.64 11.10
C ALA A 68 -23.36 3.22 11.89
N LYS A 69 -24.01 2.09 11.61
CA LYS A 69 -25.21 1.64 12.35
C LYS A 69 -24.92 0.41 13.21
N ARG A 70 -24.34 0.66 14.39
CA ARG A 70 -24.55 -0.22 15.56
C ARG A 70 -26.01 -0.06 16.03
N PRO A 71 -26.68 -1.13 16.49
CA PRO A 71 -28.12 -1.11 16.75
C PRO A 71 -28.45 -0.24 17.96
N ALA A 72 -29.43 0.65 17.80
CA ALA A 72 -30.11 1.27 18.93
C ALA A 72 -30.85 0.14 19.68
N ARG A 73 -30.49 -0.01 20.96
CA ARG A 73 -31.14 -0.90 21.92
C ARG A 73 -32.58 -0.47 22.19
#